data_AF-A0A3S0CZX7-F1
#
_entry.id   AF-A0A3S0CZX7-F1
#
_cell.length_a   1.000
_cell.length_b   1.000
_cell.length_c   1.000
_cell.angle_alpha   90.00
_cell.angle_beta   90.00
_cell.angle_gamma   90.00
#
_symmetry.space_group_name_H-M   'P 1'
#
loop_
_entity.id
_entity.type
_entity.pdbx_description
1 polymer ?
#
loop_
_entity_poly.entity_id
_entity_poly.type
_entity_poly.pdbx_seq_one_letter_code
_entity_poly.pdbx_strand_id
1 'polypeptide(L)'
;MARQLATPEAVFAAADALVAEGIAEPSVKQVQERTGGSYSTVKPLLEGWAAKRRSEASTVVLPPEIEARGREFVQGLYAHAVRAANAAVAEPLAQAQDAQKKAEGRLAGAEAEVQRLEAV
;
A
#
# COMPACT_ATOMS: atom_id res chain seq x y z
N MET A 1 18.99 -17.42 22.08
CA MET A 1 17.61 -17.93 22.18
C MET A 1 17.48 -19.12 21.25
N ALA A 2 16.95 -20.25 21.72
CA ALA A 2 16.83 -21.45 20.89
C ALA A 2 15.91 -21.17 19.71
N ARG A 3 16.39 -21.37 18.47
CA ARG A 3 15.51 -21.35 17.30
C ARG A 3 14.47 -22.44 17.52
N GLN A 4 13.20 -22.05 17.62
CA GLN A 4 12.10 -23.02 17.55
C GLN A 4 12.27 -23.83 16.27
N LEU A 5 11.89 -25.10 16.29
CA LEU A 5 11.76 -25.87 15.06
C LEU A 5 10.56 -25.31 14.30
N ALA A 6 10.62 -25.32 12.96
CA ALA A 6 9.51 -24.91 12.11
C ALA A 6 8.38 -25.96 12.15
N THR A 7 7.73 -26.09 13.30
CA THR A 7 6.52 -26.90 13.47
C THR A 7 5.31 -26.16 12.92
N PRO A 8 4.21 -26.85 12.60
CA PRO A 8 2.96 -26.21 12.17
C PRO A 8 2.49 -25.12 13.14
N GLU A 9 2.55 -25.38 14.45
CA GLU A 9 2.08 -24.47 15.48
C GLU A 9 2.96 -23.20 15.55
N ALA A 10 4.28 -23.36 15.48
CA ALA A 10 5.21 -22.24 15.49
C ALA A 10 5.05 -21.36 14.24
N VAL A 11 4.90 -21.98 13.06
CA VAL A 11 4.67 -21.27 11.80
C VAL A 11 3.35 -20.49 11.82
N PHE A 12 2.27 -21.09 12.32
CA PHE A 12 0.96 -20.45 12.39
C PHE A 12 0.97 -19.29 13.39
N ALA A 13 1.54 -19.50 14.59
CA ALA A 13 1.67 -18.44 15.59
C ALA A 13 2.53 -17.27 15.09
N ALA A 14 3.63 -17.54 14.38
CA ALA A 14 4.45 -16.50 13.78
C ALA A 14 3.72 -15.73 12.68
N ALA A 15 2.95 -16.42 11.83
CA ALA A 15 2.13 -15.79 10.80
C ALA A 15 1.02 -14.92 11.40
N ASP A 16 0.33 -15.38 12.45
CA ASP A 16 -0.69 -14.61 13.14
C ASP A 16 -0.12 -13.35 13.81
N ALA A 17 1.06 -13.45 14.44
CA ALA A 17 1.76 -12.31 15.01
C ALA A 17 2.13 -11.26 13.93
N LEU A 18 2.62 -11.70 12.77
CA LEU A 18 2.92 -10.81 11.65
C LEU A 18 1.67 -10.09 11.14
N VAL A 19 0.52 -10.77 11.09
CA VAL A 19 -0.75 -10.12 10.72
C VAL A 19 -1.22 -9.13 11.77
N ALA A 20 -1.09 -9.45 13.06
CA ALA A 20 -1.40 -8.52 14.15
C ALA A 20 -0.53 -7.24 14.11
N GLU A 21 0.68 -7.35 13.57
CA GLU A 21 1.59 -6.21 13.32
C GLU A 21 1.27 -5.44 12.03
N GLY A 22 0.23 -5.83 11.29
CA GLY A 22 -0.23 -5.15 10.08
C GLY A 22 0.29 -5.74 8.76
N ILE A 23 1.00 -6.87 8.80
CA ILE A 23 1.46 -7.56 7.58
C ILE A 23 0.37 -8.54 7.15
N ALA A 24 -0.54 -8.10 6.27
CA ALA A 24 -1.69 -8.87 5.83
C ALA A 24 -1.31 -10.23 5.20
N GLU A 25 -0.20 -10.27 4.45
CA GLU A 25 0.35 -11.49 3.82
C GLU A 25 1.80 -11.72 4.27
N PRO A 26 2.02 -12.50 5.34
CA PRO A 26 3.36 -12.88 5.78
C PRO A 26 4.12 -13.64 4.68
N SER A 27 5.36 -13.26 4.41
CA SER A 27 6.24 -14.01 3.50
C SER A 27 6.96 -15.16 4.21
N VAL A 28 7.36 -16.18 3.44
CA VAL A 28 8.15 -17.32 3.96
C VAL A 28 9.39 -16.85 4.71
N LYS A 29 10.08 -15.82 4.19
CA LYS A 29 11.29 -15.26 4.82
C LYS A 29 10.99 -14.66 6.19
N GLN A 30 9.93 -13.87 6.32
CA GLN A 30 9.55 -13.23 7.60
C GLN A 30 9.15 -14.27 8.65
N VAL A 31 8.48 -15.34 8.23
CA VAL A 31 8.14 -16.45 9.12
C VAL A 31 9.40 -17.22 9.54
N GLN A 32 10.30 -17.52 8.60
CA GLN A 32 11.59 -18.17 8.88
C GLN A 32 12.48 -17.36 9.85
N GLU A 33 12.44 -16.03 9.79
CA GLU A 33 13.17 -15.17 10.72
C GLU A 33 12.70 -15.38 12.18
N ARG A 34 11.44 -15.76 12.39
CA ARG A 34 10.85 -16.03 13.72
C ARG A 34 10.96 -17.50 14.14
N THR A 35 10.74 -18.42 13.20
CA THR A 35 10.60 -19.87 13.49
C THR A 35 11.77 -20.72 13.05
N GLY A 36 12.76 -20.17 12.32
CA GLY A 36 13.77 -20.97 11.64
C GLY A 36 13.18 -21.92 10.58
N GLY A 37 13.91 -23.00 10.26
CA GLY A 37 13.51 -24.02 9.30
C GLY A 37 13.84 -23.71 7.84
N SER A 38 13.85 -24.74 6.99
CA SER A 38 14.08 -24.59 5.55
C SER A 38 12.84 -24.07 4.83
N TYR A 39 13.06 -23.46 3.66
CA TYR A 39 11.98 -22.98 2.79
C TYR A 39 10.97 -24.09 2.47
N SER A 40 11.47 -25.31 2.21
CA SER A 40 10.66 -26.50 1.92
C SER A 40 9.75 -26.93 3.08
N THR A 41 10.07 -26.56 4.32
CA THR A 41 9.23 -26.85 5.49
C THR A 41 8.25 -25.72 5.75
N VAL A 42 8.72 -24.46 5.73
CA VAL A 42 7.88 -23.31 6.10
C VAL A 42 6.84 -22.98 5.03
N LYS A 43 7.18 -23.08 3.75
CA LYS A 43 6.26 -22.77 2.64
C LYS A 43 4.93 -23.54 2.72
N PRO A 44 4.91 -24.89 2.73
CA PRO A 44 3.63 -25.63 2.74
C PRO A 44 2.82 -25.36 4.01
N LEU A 45 3.47 -25.13 5.16
CA LEU A 45 2.78 -24.78 6.40
C LEU A 45 2.14 -23.39 6.33
N LEU A 46 2.85 -22.41 5.79
CA LEU A 46 2.34 -21.06 5.59
C LEU A 46 1.19 -21.02 4.57
N GLU A 47 1.28 -21.82 3.50
CA GLU A 47 0.19 -22.00 2.55
C GLU A 47 -1.04 -22.63 3.21
N GLY A 48 -0.85 -23.64 4.07
CA GLY A 48 -1.93 -24.24 4.87
C GLY A 48 -2.59 -23.24 5.83
N TRP A 49 -1.80 -22.40 6.50
CA TRP A 49 -2.31 -21.30 7.33
C TRP A 49 -3.15 -20.31 6.52
N ALA A 50 -2.66 -19.89 5.34
CA ALA A 50 -3.36 -18.94 4.48
C ALA A 50 -4.68 -19.52 3.95
N ALA A 51 -4.68 -20.80 3.56
CA ALA A 51 -5.89 -21.50 3.13
C ALA A 51 -6.93 -21.59 4.25
N LYS A 52 -6.51 -21.96 5.47
CA LYS A 52 -7.38 -22.02 6.65
C LYS A 52 -8.04 -20.66 6.91
N ARG A 53 -7.24 -19.60 6.98
CA ARG A 53 -7.73 -18.23 7.23
C ARG A 53 -8.71 -17.75 6.17
N ARG A 54 -8.47 -18.07 4.89
CA ARG A 54 -9.39 -17.73 3.80
C ARG A 54 -10.72 -18.46 3.93
N SER A 55 -10.69 -19.73 4.33
CA SER A 55 -11.91 -20.52 4.53
C SER A 55 -12.73 -20.03 5.74
N GLU A 56 -12.07 -19.62 6.82
CA GLU A 56 -12.70 -19.05 8.02
C GLU A 56 -13.29 -17.66 7.74
N ALA A 57 -12.60 -16.83 6.95
CA ALA A 57 -13.13 -15.52 6.55
C ALA A 57 -14.33 -15.65 5.60
N SER A 58 -14.32 -16.64 4.69
CA SER A 58 -15.39 -16.86 3.71
C SER A 58 -16.66 -17.49 4.30
N THR A 59 -16.61 -18.00 5.54
CA THR A 59 -17.75 -18.67 6.20
C THR A 59 -18.55 -17.74 7.11
N VAL A 60 -18.06 -16.54 7.40
CA VAL A 60 -18.80 -15.55 8.20
C VAL A 60 -19.81 -14.82 7.31
N VAL A 61 -21.06 -15.29 7.33
CA VAL A 61 -22.18 -14.55 6.75
C VAL A 61 -22.54 -13.39 7.68
N LEU A 62 -22.34 -12.16 7.22
CA LEU A 62 -22.71 -10.96 7.97
C LEU A 62 -24.22 -10.72 7.86
N PRO A 63 -24.89 -10.29 8.94
CA PRO A 63 -26.25 -9.76 8.85
C PRO A 63 -26.31 -8.57 7.87
N PRO A 64 -27.37 -8.42 7.06
CA PRO A 64 -27.48 -7.36 6.05
C PRO A 64 -27.28 -5.95 6.62
N GLU A 65 -27.72 -5.70 7.84
CA GLU A 65 -27.59 -4.40 8.52
C GLU A 65 -26.13 -4.06 8.83
N ILE A 66 -25.35 -5.07 9.24
CA ILE A 66 -23.91 -4.92 9.51
C ILE A 66 -23.16 -4.70 8.21
N GLU A 67 -23.52 -5.42 7.15
CA GLU A 67 -22.92 -5.24 5.83
C GLU A 67 -23.19 -3.85 5.27
N ALA A 68 -24.44 -3.38 5.35
CA ALA A 68 -24.82 -2.04 4.93
C ALA A 68 -24.03 -0.97 5.70
N ARG A 69 -23.95 -1.10 7.03
CA ARG A 69 -23.23 -0.13 7.87
C ARG A 69 -21.72 -0.14 7.62
N GLY A 70 -21.14 -1.31 7.43
CA GLY A 70 -19.73 -1.46 7.07
C GLY A 70 -19.41 -0.81 5.73
N ARG A 71 -20.29 -0.98 4.74
CA ARG A 71 -20.16 -0.36 3.42
C ARG A 71 -20.20 1.17 3.50
N GLU A 72 -21.15 1.74 4.23
CA GLU A 72 -21.25 3.19 4.48
C GLU A 72 -19.96 3.74 5.11
N PHE A 73 -19.43 3.04 6.11
CA PHE A 73 -18.21 3.43 6.80
C PHE A 73 -17.00 3.45 5.86
N VAL A 74 -16.78 2.37 5.10
CA VAL A 74 -15.65 2.27 4.16
C VAL A 74 -15.76 3.33 3.07
N GLN A 75 -16.96 3.61 2.57
CA GLN A 75 -17.18 4.68 1.60
C GLN A 75 -16.82 6.05 2.18
N GLY A 76 -17.23 6.34 3.43
CA GLY A 76 -16.87 7.58 4.12
C GLY A 76 -15.36 7.73 4.32
N LEU A 77 -14.69 6.66 4.75
CA LEU A 77 -13.24 6.61 4.93
C LEU A 77 -12.50 6.84 3.61
N TYR A 78 -12.93 6.17 2.54
CA TYR A 78 -12.34 6.32 1.22
C TYR A 78 -12.52 7.74 0.68
N ALA A 79 -13.72 8.31 0.80
CA ALA A 79 -13.98 9.68 0.39
C ALA A 79 -13.11 10.69 1.16
N HIS A 80 -12.86 10.46 2.45
CA HIS A 80 -11.92 11.26 3.23
C HIS A 80 -10.48 11.13 2.72
N ALA A 81 -10.01 9.91 2.49
CA ALA A 81 -8.67 9.65 1.96
C ALA A 81 -8.44 10.32 0.60
N VAL A 82 -9.41 10.25 -0.31
CA VAL A 82 -9.34 10.91 -1.63
C VAL A 82 -9.24 12.43 -1.48
N ARG A 83 -10.04 13.04 -0.58
CA ARG A 83 -9.94 14.49 -0.32
C ARG A 83 -8.57 14.88 0.23
N ALA A 84 -8.04 14.11 1.17
CA ALA A 84 -6.72 14.35 1.75
C ALA A 84 -5.60 14.22 0.70
N ALA A 85 -5.67 13.19 -0.14
CA ALA A 85 -4.71 12.98 -1.23
C ALA A 85 -4.74 14.13 -2.24
N ASN A 86 -5.94 14.56 -2.66
CA ASN A 86 -6.10 15.70 -3.57
C ASN A 86 -5.57 17.01 -2.96
N ALA A 87 -5.82 17.25 -1.67
CA ALA A 87 -5.28 18.41 -0.98
C ALA A 87 -3.76 18.38 -0.89
N ALA A 88 -3.16 17.21 -0.66
CA ALA A 88 -1.72 17.05 -0.57
C ALA A 88 -0.98 17.37 -1.88
N VAL A 89 -1.62 17.12 -3.03
CA VAL A 89 -1.03 17.39 -4.36
C VAL A 89 -1.40 18.77 -4.95
N ALA A 90 -2.34 19.49 -4.33
CA ALA A 90 -2.83 20.76 -4.86
C ALA A 90 -1.74 21.85 -4.93
N GLU A 91 -0.99 22.04 -3.84
CA GLU A 91 0.08 23.05 -3.77
C GLU A 91 1.26 22.72 -4.69
N PRO A 92 1.82 21.49 -4.71
CA PRO A 92 2.85 21.12 -5.68
C PRO A 92 2.43 21.32 -7.14
N LEU A 93 1.16 21.02 -7.47
CA LEU A 93 0.63 21.22 -8.82
C LEU A 93 0.56 22.70 -9.18
N ALA A 94 0.09 23.56 -8.27
CA ALA A 94 0.05 25.01 -8.48
C ALA A 94 1.46 25.58 -8.71
N GLN A 95 2.44 25.16 -7.89
CA GLN A 95 3.84 25.58 -8.06
C GLN A 95 4.43 25.13 -9.40
N ALA A 96 4.14 23.90 -9.83
CA ALA A 96 4.59 23.39 -11.13
C ALA A 96 3.99 24.20 -12.29
N GLN A 97 2.69 24.53 -12.23
CA GLN A 97 2.01 25.34 -13.23
C GLN A 97 2.58 26.76 -13.30
N ASP A 98 2.89 27.37 -12.15
CA ASP A 98 3.50 28.71 -12.12
C ASP A 98 4.94 28.71 -12.65
N ALA A 99 5.73 27.67 -12.33
CA ALA A 99 7.06 27.50 -12.88
C ALA A 99 7.03 27.33 -14.41
N GLN A 100 6.06 26.57 -14.93
CA GLN A 100 5.85 26.40 -16.36
C GLN A 100 5.56 27.75 -17.04
N LYS A 101 4.59 28.51 -16.54
CA LYS A 101 4.24 29.83 -17.09
C LYS A 101 5.43 30.79 -17.11
N LYS A 102 6.24 30.78 -16.05
CA LYS A 102 7.47 31.60 -16.00
C LYS A 102 8.50 31.16 -17.03
N ALA A 103 8.67 29.85 -17.24
CA ALA A 103 9.58 29.34 -18.25
C ALA A 103 9.13 29.72 -19.67
N GLU A 104 7.84 29.56 -19.97
CA GLU A 104 7.23 29.97 -21.26
C GLU A 104 7.39 31.48 -21.49
N GLY A 105 7.15 32.31 -20.48
CA GLY A 105 7.35 33.76 -20.57
C GLY A 105 8.81 34.15 -20.85
N ARG A 106 9.79 33.46 -20.24
CA ARG A 106 11.22 33.68 -20.52
C ARG A 106 11.59 33.25 -21.94
N LEU A 107 11.05 32.12 -22.41
CA LEU A 107 11.27 31.65 -23.78
C LEU A 107 10.74 32.67 -24.79
N ALA A 108 9.49 33.09 -24.65
CA ALA A 108 8.88 34.08 -25.54
C ALA A 108 9.64 35.41 -25.55
N GLY A 109 10.11 35.87 -24.38
CA GLY A 109 10.95 37.06 -24.28
C GLY A 109 12.30 36.91 -25.00
N ALA A 110 12.94 35.74 -24.89
CA ALA A 110 14.19 35.45 -25.58
C ALA A 110 13.99 35.34 -27.11
N GLU A 111 12.90 34.71 -27.56
CA GLU A 111 12.57 34.60 -28.99
C GLU A 111 12.30 35.98 -29.62
N ALA A 112 11.56 36.86 -28.93
CA ALA A 112 11.34 38.22 -29.39
C ALA A 112 12.65 39.03 -29.47
N GLU A 113 13.56 38.81 -28.53
CA GLU A 113 14.88 39.43 -28.53
C GLU A 113 15.73 38.97 -29.71
N VAL A 114 15.76 37.66 -29.99
CA VAL A 114 16.47 37.10 -31.15
C VAL A 114 15.91 37.70 -32.44
N GLN A 115 14.60 37.73 -32.62
CA GLN A 115 13.97 38.33 -33.80
C GLN A 115 14.34 39.80 -33.99
N ARG A 116 14.42 40.57 -32.90
CA ARG A 116 14.85 41.98 -32.94
C ARG A 116 16.30 42.10 -33.41
N LEU A 117 17.19 41.25 -32.92
CA LEU A 117 18.61 41.27 -33.28
C LEU A 117 18.86 40.81 -34.73
N GLU A 118 18.06 39.87 -35.24
CA GLU A 118 18.16 39.36 -36.61
C GLU A 118 17.57 40.30 -37.68
N ALA A 119 16.75 41.28 -37.27
CA ALA A 119 16.14 42.26 -38.17
C ALA A 119 17.02 43.50 -38.45
N VAL A 120 18.22 43.57 -37.86
CA VAL A 120 19.24 44.62 -38.03
C VAL A 120 20.34 44.15 -38.97
#